data_AF-A0A9D9WWX7-F1
#
_entry.id   AF-A0A9D9WWX7-F1
#
_cell.length_a   1.000
_cell.length_b   1.000
_cell.length_c   1.000
_cell.angle_alpha   90.00
_cell.angle_beta   90.00
_cell.angle_gamma   90.00
#
_symmetry.space_group_name_H-M   'P 1'
#
loop_
_entity.id
_entity.type
_entity.pdbx_description
1 polymer ?
#
loop_
_entity_poly.entity_id
_entity_poly.type
_entity_poly.pdbx_seq_one_letter_code
_entity_poly.pdbx_strand_id
1 'polypeptide(L)'
;MPRSVPHLSRELLYRLSTTEGLSNEKIAQVVGVSPKTVSRRLVSYGIKIPKPRWSKIILDDESLRQAYVTEGLSVGKTALRFGVSVTVVKREFKRIGIEIRKPDYKGPTIDRETLARLYISEGLSGEDLAKAFGIGRNKMYGLLKELGLSRRPGYFDSGRPHKPKGPRPQFIDPDILYQLHVTEKRSPFQIAEILGVGRSAVYRRLHKCGIKLPQSEYLPKRPRRPIKLPPGINRDTIYQLHVIERRSPEAISKILGVGDGLIYRSLNEWGLKIPRSQYSTKRKFTPRAKVYLDAEPLKYMYHEQKLSAREIAENLGIPRASVVREICRHGLNKRLYKEKWAEEARKPFAFRVVKKRHPAR
;
A
#
# COMPACT_ATOMS: atom_id res chain seq x y z
N MET A 1 2.78 4.87 -21.65
CA MET A 1 1.86 3.75 -21.94
C MET A 1 1.01 3.45 -20.70
N PRO A 2 -0.25 3.92 -20.60
CA PRO A 2 -1.15 3.40 -19.58
C PRO A 2 -1.45 1.95 -19.96
N ARG A 3 -0.96 0.99 -19.17
CA ARG A 3 -1.24 -0.44 -19.36
C ARG A 3 -2.75 -0.64 -19.18
N SER A 4 -3.48 -0.71 -20.29
CA SER A 4 -4.86 -1.21 -20.31
C SER A 4 -4.80 -2.58 -19.65
N VAL A 5 -5.35 -2.71 -18.44
CA VAL A 5 -5.40 -4.00 -17.76
C VAL A 5 -6.35 -4.84 -18.60
N PRO A 6 -5.88 -5.92 -19.25
CA PRO A 6 -6.77 -6.80 -19.99
C PRO A 6 -7.89 -7.26 -19.05
N HIS A 7 -9.10 -7.37 -19.59
CA HIS A 7 -10.26 -7.77 -18.81
C HIS A 7 -10.09 -9.22 -18.36
N LEU A 8 -9.48 -9.41 -17.19
CA LEU A 8 -9.34 -10.69 -16.50
C LEU A 8 -10.74 -11.11 -16.00
N SER A 9 -11.50 -11.78 -16.85
CA SER A 9 -12.80 -12.34 -16.50
C SER A 9 -12.65 -13.44 -15.44
N ARG A 10 -13.69 -13.63 -14.62
CA ARG A 10 -13.72 -14.68 -13.59
C ARG A 10 -13.57 -16.07 -14.21
N GLU A 11 -14.25 -16.30 -15.32
CA GLU A 11 -14.25 -17.58 -16.06
C GLU A 11 -12.87 -17.92 -16.62
N LEU A 12 -12.19 -16.96 -17.24
CA LEU A 12 -10.84 -17.16 -17.76
C LEU A 12 -9.86 -17.50 -16.64
N LEU A 13 -9.91 -16.77 -15.52
CA LEU A 13 -9.06 -17.08 -14.37
C LEU A 13 -9.42 -18.40 -13.70
N TYR A 14 -10.70 -18.77 -13.65
CA TYR A 14 -11.13 -20.07 -13.11
C TYR A 14 -10.63 -21.22 -13.98
N ARG A 15 -10.80 -21.14 -15.30
CA ARG A 15 -10.32 -22.15 -16.24
C ARG A 15 -8.79 -22.31 -16.15
N LEU A 16 -8.04 -21.21 -16.25
CA LEU A 16 -6.58 -21.25 -16.23
C LEU A 16 -6.01 -21.74 -14.88
N SER A 17 -6.64 -21.39 -13.76
CA SER A 17 -6.13 -21.76 -12.42
C SER A 17 -6.62 -23.11 -11.91
N THR A 18 -7.88 -23.47 -12.19
CA THR A 18 -8.55 -24.64 -11.61
C THR A 18 -8.63 -25.81 -12.59
N THR A 19 -8.98 -25.54 -13.86
CA THR A 19 -9.08 -26.57 -14.91
C THR A 19 -7.69 -26.92 -15.46
N GLU A 20 -6.89 -25.91 -15.79
CA GLU A 20 -5.55 -26.08 -16.38
C GLU A 20 -4.42 -26.11 -15.33
N GLY A 21 -4.72 -25.74 -14.07
CA GLY A 21 -3.78 -25.85 -12.95
C GLY A 21 -2.53 -24.96 -13.06
N LEU A 22 -2.57 -23.90 -13.87
CA LEU A 22 -1.42 -23.05 -14.15
C LEU A 22 -1.03 -22.18 -12.94
N SER A 23 0.27 -21.90 -12.80
CA SER A 23 0.78 -21.00 -11.76
C SER A 23 0.41 -19.54 -12.05
N ASN A 24 0.39 -18.70 -11.02
CA ASN A 24 0.13 -17.27 -11.19
C ASN A 24 1.16 -16.60 -12.10
N GLU A 25 2.41 -17.07 -12.14
CA GLU A 25 3.41 -16.58 -13.10
C GLU A 25 3.06 -16.98 -14.54
N LYS A 26 2.62 -18.22 -14.76
CA LYS A 26 2.28 -18.69 -16.10
C LYS A 26 1.00 -18.05 -16.62
N ILE A 27 -0.02 -17.89 -15.77
CA ILE A 27 -1.25 -17.13 -16.08
C ILE A 27 -0.90 -15.67 -16.41
N ALA A 28 0.02 -15.07 -15.67
CA ALA A 28 0.49 -13.71 -15.92
C ALA A 28 1.20 -13.56 -17.28
N GLN A 29 2.01 -14.54 -17.68
CA GLN A 29 2.63 -14.58 -19.01
C GLN A 29 1.59 -14.70 -20.12
N VAL A 30 0.65 -15.65 -19.99
CA VAL A 30 -0.40 -15.90 -20.99
C VAL A 30 -1.31 -14.69 -21.19
N VAL A 31 -1.65 -13.99 -20.10
CA VAL A 31 -2.58 -12.85 -20.12
C VAL A 31 -1.86 -11.50 -20.28
N GLY A 32 -0.52 -11.48 -20.26
CA GLY A 32 0.27 -10.25 -20.39
C GLY A 32 0.15 -9.27 -19.21
N VAL A 33 -0.03 -9.78 -17.99
CA VAL A 33 -0.22 -8.98 -16.77
C VAL A 33 0.81 -9.34 -15.70
N SER A 34 0.92 -8.53 -14.65
CA SER A 34 1.79 -8.90 -13.52
C SER A 34 1.19 -10.08 -12.73
N PRO A 35 2.01 -11.01 -12.19
CA PRO A 35 1.54 -12.08 -11.31
C PRO A 35 0.73 -11.56 -10.11
N LYS A 36 1.10 -10.37 -9.61
CA LYS A 36 0.38 -9.67 -8.54
C LYS A 36 -1.04 -9.25 -8.95
N THR A 37 -1.25 -8.88 -10.22
CA THR A 37 -2.56 -8.53 -10.76
C THR A 37 -3.46 -9.77 -10.83
N VAL A 38 -2.91 -10.91 -11.28
CA VAL A 38 -3.60 -12.20 -11.31
C VAL A 38 -4.01 -12.62 -9.89
N SER A 39 -3.07 -12.59 -8.93
CA SER A 39 -3.36 -12.92 -7.52
C SER A 39 -4.47 -12.06 -6.94
N ARG A 40 -4.44 -10.73 -7.15
CA ARG A 40 -5.50 -9.83 -6.67
C ARG A 40 -6.86 -10.15 -7.29
N ARG A 41 -6.89 -10.50 -8.57
CA ARG A 41 -8.13 -10.83 -9.27
C ARG A 41 -8.71 -12.18 -8.83
N LEU A 42 -7.88 -13.20 -8.67
CA LEU A 42 -8.28 -14.50 -8.10
C LEU A 42 -8.91 -14.33 -6.71
N VAL A 43 -8.26 -13.55 -5.83
CA VAL A 43 -8.81 -13.22 -4.50
C VAL A 43 -10.13 -12.46 -4.62
N SER A 44 -10.21 -11.46 -5.50
CA SER A 44 -11.44 -10.66 -5.68
C SER A 44 -12.63 -11.48 -6.18
N TYR A 45 -12.37 -12.58 -6.89
CA TYR A 45 -13.40 -13.51 -7.38
C TYR A 45 -13.66 -14.69 -6.46
N GLY A 46 -12.99 -14.76 -5.30
CA GLY A 46 -13.14 -15.87 -4.34
C GLY A 46 -12.61 -17.21 -4.87
N ILE A 47 -11.78 -17.21 -5.91
CA ILE A 47 -11.18 -18.43 -6.46
C ILE A 47 -10.02 -18.80 -5.53
N LYS A 48 -10.12 -19.97 -4.89
CA LYS A 48 -9.05 -20.49 -4.01
C LYS A 48 -7.78 -20.64 -4.85
N ILE A 49 -6.76 -19.86 -4.52
CA ILE A 49 -5.46 -19.96 -5.17
C ILE A 49 -4.90 -21.34 -4.77
N PRO A 50 -4.62 -22.25 -5.73
CA PRO A 50 -3.90 -23.46 -5.42
C PRO A 50 -2.56 -23.03 -4.82
N LYS A 51 -2.30 -23.41 -3.56
CA LYS A 51 -1.00 -23.12 -2.93
C LYS A 51 0.08 -23.65 -3.88
N PRO A 52 1.10 -22.85 -4.19
CA PRO A 52 2.04 -23.25 -5.22
C PRO A 52 2.73 -24.55 -4.76
N ARG A 53 2.90 -25.49 -5.71
CA ARG A 53 3.30 -26.89 -5.47
C ARG A 53 4.70 -27.07 -4.82
N TRP A 54 5.41 -25.99 -4.45
CA TRP A 54 6.63 -26.02 -3.63
C TRP A 54 6.42 -26.68 -2.25
N SER A 55 5.17 -26.88 -1.84
CA SER A 55 4.81 -27.71 -0.69
C SER A 55 5.02 -29.22 -0.91
N LYS A 56 5.37 -29.66 -2.12
CA LYS A 56 5.58 -31.08 -2.45
C LYS A 56 7.02 -31.43 -2.87
N ILE A 57 8.01 -30.59 -2.58
CA ILE A 57 9.40 -31.07 -2.63
C ILE A 57 9.58 -31.95 -1.39
N ILE A 58 9.36 -33.25 -1.57
CA ILE A 58 9.70 -34.28 -0.59
C ILE A 58 11.16 -34.60 -0.86
N LEU A 59 12.02 -34.18 0.06
CA LEU A 59 13.42 -34.62 0.07
C LEU A 59 13.47 -35.97 0.74
N ASP A 60 14.40 -36.81 0.30
CA ASP A 60 14.65 -38.11 0.93
C ASP A 60 15.08 -37.92 2.40
N ASP A 61 14.40 -38.61 3.31
CA ASP A 61 14.56 -38.44 4.75
C ASP A 61 15.95 -38.91 5.20
N GLU A 62 16.44 -39.99 4.57
CA GLU A 62 17.74 -40.58 4.88
C GLU A 62 18.89 -39.69 4.41
N SER A 63 18.81 -39.20 3.18
CA SER A 63 19.77 -38.24 2.62
C SER A 63 19.85 -36.93 3.45
N LEU A 64 18.71 -36.44 3.97
CA LEU A 64 18.67 -35.27 4.86
C LEU A 64 19.31 -35.55 6.22
N ARG A 65 19.07 -36.73 6.80
CA ARG A 65 19.69 -37.16 8.06
C ARG A 65 21.20 -37.33 7.88
N GLN A 66 21.63 -37.99 6.81
CA GLN A 66 23.05 -38.17 6.50
C GLN A 66 23.78 -36.83 6.33
N ALA A 67 23.21 -35.92 5.53
CA ALA A 67 23.81 -34.61 5.29
C ALA A 67 23.94 -33.75 6.57
N TYR A 68 22.96 -33.84 7.49
CA TYR A 68 22.91 -32.97 8.67
C TYR A 68 23.53 -33.58 9.93
N VAL A 69 23.25 -34.85 10.20
CA VAL A 69 23.69 -35.58 11.39
C VAL A 69 25.06 -36.17 11.16
N THR A 70 25.24 -36.95 10.09
CA THR A 70 26.49 -37.68 9.81
C THR A 70 27.58 -36.77 9.25
N GLU A 71 27.27 -35.98 8.22
CA GLU A 71 28.24 -35.09 7.57
C GLU A 71 28.38 -33.72 8.26
N GLY A 72 27.49 -33.40 9.21
CA GLY A 72 27.56 -32.17 9.99
C GLY A 72 27.34 -30.87 9.20
N LEU A 73 26.71 -30.92 8.02
CA LEU A 73 26.47 -29.73 7.22
C LEU A 73 25.50 -28.76 7.92
N SER A 74 25.72 -27.45 7.75
CA SER A 74 24.78 -26.44 8.24
C SER A 74 23.50 -26.44 7.40
N VAL A 75 22.39 -25.99 7.97
CA VAL A 75 21.09 -25.90 7.26
C VAL A 75 21.21 -25.19 5.90
N GLY A 76 22.07 -24.16 5.82
CA GLY A 76 22.35 -23.45 4.57
C GLY A 76 23.12 -24.28 3.55
N LYS A 77 24.16 -25.01 3.99
CA LYS A 77 24.93 -25.92 3.13
C LYS A 77 24.08 -27.10 2.66
N THR A 78 23.23 -27.65 3.54
CA THR A 78 22.25 -28.68 3.19
C THR A 78 21.28 -28.14 2.12
N ALA A 79 20.75 -26.93 2.29
CA ALA A 79 19.86 -26.32 1.30
C ALA A 79 20.53 -26.17 -0.08
N LEU A 80 21.80 -25.75 -0.10
CA LEU A 80 22.58 -25.65 -1.33
C LEU A 80 22.80 -27.02 -1.99
N ARG A 81 23.17 -28.05 -1.20
CA ARG A 81 23.42 -29.42 -1.70
C ARG A 81 22.20 -30.01 -2.38
N PHE A 82 21.01 -29.80 -1.82
CA PHE A 82 19.76 -30.29 -2.37
C PHE A 82 19.10 -29.33 -3.37
N GLY A 83 19.73 -28.18 -3.69
CA GLY A 83 19.18 -27.20 -4.62
C GLY A 83 17.86 -26.56 -4.17
N VAL A 84 17.59 -26.55 -2.87
CA VAL A 84 16.33 -26.05 -2.29
C VAL A 84 16.55 -24.81 -1.44
N SER A 85 15.47 -24.10 -1.12
CA SER A 85 15.55 -22.99 -0.16
C SER A 85 15.77 -23.49 1.27
N VAL A 86 16.46 -22.68 2.09
CA VAL A 86 16.63 -22.92 3.54
C VAL A 86 15.30 -23.17 4.25
N THR A 87 14.24 -22.51 3.80
CA THR A 87 12.88 -22.66 4.35
C THR A 87 12.31 -24.06 4.11
N VAL A 88 12.62 -24.68 2.97
CA VAL A 88 12.20 -26.06 2.65
C VAL A 88 12.94 -27.04 3.56
N VAL A 89 14.27 -26.92 3.70
CA VAL A 89 15.05 -27.78 4.60
C VAL A 89 14.57 -27.70 6.05
N LYS A 90 14.33 -26.48 6.57
CA LYS A 90 13.79 -26.31 7.94
C LYS A 90 12.43 -26.96 8.12
N ARG A 91 11.58 -26.93 7.10
CA ARG A 91 10.27 -27.59 7.11
C ARG A 91 10.42 -29.11 7.13
N GLU A 92 11.30 -29.66 6.30
CA GLU A 92 11.55 -31.10 6.25
C GLU A 92 12.20 -31.60 7.53
N PHE A 93 13.17 -30.89 8.10
CA PHE A 93 13.71 -31.20 9.43
C PHE A 93 12.62 -31.24 10.51
N LYS A 94 11.69 -30.27 10.49
CA LYS A 94 10.54 -30.28 11.40
C LYS A 94 9.59 -31.46 11.15
N ARG A 95 9.40 -31.89 9.90
CA ARG A 95 8.58 -33.06 9.56
C ARG A 95 9.22 -34.36 10.04
N ILE A 96 10.54 -34.49 9.88
CA ILE A 96 11.32 -35.69 10.18
C ILE A 96 11.70 -35.75 11.68
N GLY A 97 11.52 -34.65 12.42
CA GLY A 97 11.84 -34.55 13.85
C GLY A 97 13.32 -34.30 14.13
N ILE A 98 14.05 -33.71 13.19
CA ILE A 98 15.44 -33.30 13.38
C ILE A 98 15.47 -31.93 14.05
N GLU A 99 16.03 -31.84 15.25
CA GLU A 99 16.25 -30.56 15.91
C GLU A 99 17.34 -29.77 15.20
N ILE A 100 17.03 -28.52 14.88
CA ILE A 100 18.01 -27.61 14.26
C ILE A 100 18.99 -27.19 15.35
N ARG A 101 20.25 -27.62 15.21
CA ARG A 101 21.40 -27.14 16.00
C ARG A 101 21.33 -25.62 16.07
N LYS A 102 21.25 -25.09 17.30
CA LYS A 102 21.38 -23.65 17.53
C LYS A 102 22.76 -23.25 17.00
N PRO A 103 22.90 -22.11 16.30
CA PRO A 103 24.21 -21.65 15.90
C PRO A 103 25.06 -21.47 17.16
N ASP A 104 26.20 -22.19 17.25
CA ASP A 104 27.23 -22.02 18.28
C ASP A 104 28.00 -20.71 18.11
N TYR A 105 27.27 -19.62 17.85
CA TYR A 105 27.86 -18.30 17.78
C TYR A 105 27.99 -17.76 19.20
N LYS A 106 29.08 -18.11 19.87
CA LYS A 106 29.65 -17.27 20.91
C LYS A 106 30.19 -16.05 20.19
N GLY A 107 29.43 -14.95 20.19
CA GLY A 107 29.93 -13.68 19.66
C GLY A 107 31.20 -13.26 20.39
N PRO A 108 31.90 -12.23 19.90
CA PRO A 108 33.01 -11.66 20.65
C PRO A 108 32.54 -11.35 22.06
N THR A 109 33.24 -11.88 23.07
CA THR A 109 33.00 -11.53 24.48
C THR A 109 33.46 -10.10 24.66
N ILE A 110 32.59 -9.14 24.34
CA ILE A 110 32.88 -7.72 24.57
C ILE A 110 32.52 -7.44 26.02
N ASP A 111 33.49 -6.95 26.76
CA ASP A 111 33.29 -6.53 28.14
C ASP A 111 32.31 -5.34 28.22
N ARG A 112 31.45 -5.38 29.25
CA ARG A 112 30.40 -4.39 29.46
C ARG A 112 30.96 -3.00 29.68
N GLU A 113 32.07 -2.88 30.41
CA GLU A 113 32.67 -1.58 30.73
C GLU A 113 33.23 -0.93 29.48
N THR A 114 33.88 -1.73 28.63
CA THR A 114 34.38 -1.29 27.34
C THR A 114 33.24 -0.79 26.44
N LEU A 115 32.15 -1.56 26.32
CA LEU A 115 31.01 -1.17 25.49
C LEU A 115 30.28 0.05 26.07
N ALA A 116 30.16 0.15 27.39
CA ALA A 116 29.56 1.29 28.08
C ALA A 116 30.38 2.56 27.90
N ARG A 117 31.72 2.49 28.02
CA ARG A 117 32.61 3.63 27.79
C ARG A 117 32.48 4.14 26.35
N LEU A 118 32.57 3.25 25.36
CA LEU A 118 32.49 3.63 23.95
C LEU A 118 31.09 4.18 23.58
N TYR A 119 30.02 3.59 24.11
CA TYR A 119 28.64 3.97 23.79
C TYR A 119 28.15 5.21 24.55
N ILE A 120 28.45 5.31 25.85
CA ILE A 120 27.97 6.39 26.75
C ILE A 120 28.96 7.54 26.78
N SER A 121 30.24 7.26 27.07
CA SER A 121 31.25 8.29 27.30
C SER A 121 31.77 8.88 25.99
N GLU A 122 32.12 8.03 25.02
CA GLU A 122 32.66 8.46 23.71
C GLU A 122 31.57 8.73 22.66
N GLY A 123 30.32 8.31 22.93
CA GLY A 123 29.16 8.64 22.12
C GLY A 123 29.09 7.93 20.76
N LEU A 124 29.84 6.84 20.57
CA LEU A 124 29.82 6.04 19.34
C LEU A 124 28.43 5.45 19.10
N SER A 125 27.99 5.45 17.84
CA SER A 125 26.70 4.85 17.49
C SER A 125 26.79 3.32 17.54
N GLY A 126 25.65 2.64 17.70
CA GLY A 126 25.60 1.18 17.60
C GLY A 126 26.06 0.64 16.25
N GLU A 127 26.04 1.47 15.19
CA GLU A 127 26.60 1.10 13.88
C GLU A 127 28.12 1.20 13.84
N ASP A 128 28.69 2.24 14.47
CA ASP A 128 30.14 2.43 14.51
C ASP A 128 30.77 1.37 15.41
N LEU A 129 30.13 1.03 16.53
CA LEU A 129 30.50 -0.12 17.34
C LEU A 129 30.40 -1.42 16.54
N ALA A 130 29.32 -1.63 15.80
CA ALA A 130 29.16 -2.82 14.97
C ALA A 130 30.31 -2.96 13.96
N LYS A 131 30.75 -1.86 13.34
CA LYS A 131 31.90 -1.85 12.43
C LYS A 131 33.21 -2.08 13.18
N ALA A 132 33.44 -1.38 14.29
CA ALA A 132 34.66 -1.47 15.08
C ALA A 132 34.91 -2.89 15.60
N PHE A 133 33.86 -3.60 16.00
CA PHE A 133 33.93 -4.96 16.51
C PHE A 133 33.69 -6.04 15.44
N GLY A 134 33.45 -5.67 14.17
CA GLY A 134 33.18 -6.62 13.08
C GLY A 134 31.89 -7.44 13.26
N ILE A 135 30.92 -6.93 14.04
CA ILE A 135 29.66 -7.59 14.35
C ILE A 135 28.54 -7.01 13.48
N GLY A 136 27.57 -7.82 13.06
CA GLY A 136 26.39 -7.32 12.35
C GLY A 136 25.56 -6.35 13.21
N ARG A 137 25.07 -5.25 12.62
CA ARG A 137 24.28 -4.18 13.28
C ARG A 137 23.23 -4.72 14.27
N ASN A 138 22.40 -5.67 13.85
CA ASN A 138 21.32 -6.22 14.68
C ASN A 138 21.85 -6.98 15.91
N LYS A 139 23.02 -7.62 15.80
CA LYS A 139 23.67 -8.32 16.91
C LYS A 139 24.25 -7.32 17.91
N MET A 140 24.88 -6.24 17.45
CA MET A 140 25.39 -5.18 18.34
C MET A 140 24.27 -4.54 19.16
N TYR A 141 23.11 -4.27 18.56
CA TYR A 141 21.95 -3.79 19.32
C TYR A 141 21.35 -4.85 20.26
N GLY A 142 21.48 -6.14 19.93
CA GLY A 142 21.16 -7.24 20.84
C GLY A 142 22.05 -7.22 22.08
N LEU A 143 23.37 -7.13 21.89
CA LEU A 143 24.37 -7.03 22.96
C LEU A 143 24.16 -5.79 23.84
N LEU A 144 23.95 -4.61 23.24
CA LEU A 144 23.63 -3.39 23.99
C LEU A 144 22.37 -3.57 24.84
N LYS A 145 21.34 -4.25 24.30
CA LYS A 145 20.10 -4.53 25.04
C LYS A 145 20.31 -5.53 26.17
N GLU A 146 21.05 -6.61 25.94
CA GLU A 146 21.39 -7.62 26.96
C GLU A 146 22.20 -7.01 28.10
N LEU A 147 23.09 -6.07 27.80
CA LEU A 147 23.91 -5.34 28.77
C LEU A 147 23.19 -4.15 29.45
N GLY A 148 21.90 -3.94 29.14
CA GLY A 148 21.10 -2.85 29.71
C GLY A 148 21.44 -1.44 29.17
N LEU A 149 22.31 -1.34 28.16
CA LEU A 149 22.68 -0.11 27.48
C LEU A 149 21.60 0.26 26.47
N SER A 150 20.46 0.73 27.00
CA SER A 150 19.28 1.08 26.22
C SER A 150 19.57 2.13 25.14
N ARG A 151 18.86 2.03 24.02
CA ARG A 151 18.98 2.96 22.89
C ARG A 151 18.85 4.41 23.34
N ARG A 152 19.86 5.23 23.02
CA ARG A 152 19.83 6.69 23.29
C ARG A 152 18.58 7.33 22.66
N PRO A 153 17.74 8.06 23.42
CA PRO A 153 16.56 8.70 22.88
C PRO A 153 16.91 9.66 21.74
N GLY A 154 16.31 9.48 20.56
CA GLY A 154 16.44 10.40 19.42
C GLY A 154 17.33 9.92 18.27
N TYR A 155 18.11 8.86 18.42
CA TYR A 155 18.87 8.27 17.30
C TYR A 155 18.04 7.21 16.58
N PHE A 156 17.73 7.43 15.29
CA PHE A 156 17.25 6.39 14.37
C PHE A 156 18.39 5.91 13.46
N ASP A 157 18.22 4.70 12.90
CA ASP A 157 19.12 3.88 12.04
C ASP A 157 19.77 4.55 10.82
N SER A 158 19.72 5.88 10.67
CA SER A 158 20.23 6.60 9.49
C SER A 158 21.31 7.64 9.82
N GLY A 159 21.85 7.67 11.05
CA GLY A 159 22.85 8.66 11.48
C GLY A 159 22.35 10.11 11.48
N ARG A 160 21.03 10.33 11.34
CA ARG A 160 20.46 11.69 11.35
C ARG A 160 20.10 12.08 12.79
N PRO A 161 20.61 13.20 13.32
CA PRO A 161 20.21 13.67 14.63
C PRO A 161 18.70 13.94 14.65
N HIS A 162 18.08 13.62 15.78
CA HIS A 162 16.70 13.98 16.04
C HIS A 162 16.52 15.48 15.80
N LYS A 163 15.62 15.89 14.92
CA LYS A 163 15.05 17.23 15.08
C LYS A 163 14.21 17.15 16.35
N PRO A 164 14.53 17.89 17.44
CA PRO A 164 13.74 17.84 18.67
C PRO A 164 12.27 17.97 18.27
N LYS A 165 11.47 16.95 18.60
CA LYS A 165 10.02 17.11 18.63
C LYS A 165 9.83 18.24 19.63
N GLY A 166 9.58 19.45 19.12
CA GLY A 166 9.37 20.62 19.95
C GLY A 166 8.33 20.31 21.03
N PRO A 167 8.29 21.12 22.11
CA PRO A 167 7.34 20.92 23.20
C PRO A 167 5.97 20.57 22.62
N ARG A 168 5.37 19.48 23.12
CA ARG A 168 4.00 19.13 22.74
C ARG A 168 3.18 20.39 23.00
N PRO A 169 2.46 20.92 22.00
CA PRO A 169 1.89 22.24 22.12
C PRO A 169 1.02 22.28 23.36
N GLN A 170 1.30 23.26 24.20
CA GLN A 170 0.51 23.59 25.38
C GLN A 170 -0.95 23.69 24.96
N PHE A 171 -1.86 23.37 25.88
CA PHE A 171 -3.29 23.35 25.63
C PHE A 171 -3.72 24.69 25.01
N ILE A 172 -3.97 24.70 23.69
CA ILE A 172 -4.51 25.88 23.03
C ILE A 172 -6.02 25.85 23.27
N ASP A 173 -6.50 26.88 23.94
CA ASP A 173 -7.92 27.10 24.22
C ASP A 173 -8.70 27.16 22.89
N PRO A 174 -9.76 26.33 22.72
CA PRO A 174 -10.65 26.40 21.57
C PRO A 174 -11.25 27.78 21.31
N ASP A 175 -11.55 28.55 22.36
CA ASP A 175 -12.27 29.81 22.24
C ASP A 175 -11.37 30.92 21.69
N ILE A 176 -10.11 30.94 22.16
CA ILE A 176 -9.07 31.82 21.62
C ILE A 176 -8.79 31.48 20.15
N LEU A 177 -8.76 30.19 19.79
CA LEU A 177 -8.60 29.77 18.39
C LEU A 177 -9.78 30.18 17.51
N TYR A 178 -11.01 30.11 18.04
CA TYR A 178 -12.20 30.55 17.33
C TYR A 178 -12.19 32.06 17.12
N GLN A 179 -11.86 32.83 18.17
CA GLN A 179 -11.73 34.28 18.08
C GLN A 179 -10.68 34.68 17.05
N LEU A 180 -9.45 34.18 17.16
CA LEU A 180 -8.37 34.57 16.26
C LEU A 180 -8.60 34.09 14.81
N HIS A 181 -9.13 32.88 14.61
CA HIS A 181 -9.28 32.30 13.27
C HIS A 181 -10.58 32.69 12.57
N VAL A 182 -11.71 32.73 13.29
CA VAL A 182 -13.04 32.97 12.72
C VAL A 182 -13.42 34.44 12.83
N THR A 183 -13.19 35.06 14.00
CA THR A 183 -13.60 36.46 14.25
C THR A 183 -12.59 37.44 13.64
N GLU A 184 -11.30 37.24 13.93
CA GLU A 184 -10.23 38.12 13.45
C GLU A 184 -9.62 37.69 12.11
N LYS A 185 -10.10 36.57 11.53
CA LYS A 185 -9.64 36.00 10.24
C LYS A 185 -8.11 35.84 10.12
N ARG A 186 -7.41 35.69 11.25
CA ARG A 186 -5.95 35.50 11.26
C ARG A 186 -5.59 34.16 10.63
N SER A 187 -4.49 34.15 9.89
CA SER A 187 -4.00 32.91 9.30
C SER A 187 -3.47 31.96 10.39
N PRO A 188 -3.52 30.63 10.19
CA PRO A 188 -2.90 29.68 11.13
C PRO A 188 -1.41 29.92 11.38
N PHE A 189 -0.74 30.67 10.49
CA PHE A 189 0.63 31.14 10.66
C PHE A 189 0.72 32.27 11.68
N GLN A 190 -0.10 33.32 11.52
CA GLN A 190 -0.15 34.46 12.44
C GLN A 190 -0.59 34.02 13.84
N ILE A 191 -1.57 33.12 13.92
CA ILE A 191 -2.01 32.52 15.19
C ILE A 191 -0.86 31.78 15.88
N ALA A 192 -0.02 31.09 15.11
CA ALA A 192 1.14 30.38 15.65
C ALA A 192 2.20 31.34 16.21
N GLU A 193 2.39 32.51 15.58
CA GLU A 193 3.28 33.56 16.08
C GLU A 193 2.72 34.23 17.33
N ILE A 194 1.44 34.62 17.32
CA ILE A 194 0.75 35.25 18.46
C ILE A 194 0.79 34.36 19.70
N LEU A 195 0.56 33.05 19.52
CA LEU A 195 0.50 32.09 20.63
C LEU A 195 1.87 31.45 20.95
N GLY A 196 2.94 31.79 20.23
CA GLY A 196 4.27 31.20 20.44
C GLY A 196 4.34 29.68 20.22
N VAL A 197 3.41 29.11 19.45
CA VAL A 197 3.29 27.66 19.22
C VAL A 197 3.70 27.27 17.81
N GLY A 198 4.09 26.01 17.60
CA GLY A 198 4.38 25.51 16.25
C GLY A 198 3.13 25.52 15.35
N ARG A 199 3.26 25.90 14.07
CA ARG A 199 2.15 25.96 13.09
C ARG A 199 1.32 24.66 13.03
N SER A 200 1.97 23.51 13.09
CA SER A 200 1.32 22.20 13.10
C SER A 200 0.47 21.94 14.35
N ALA A 201 0.70 22.68 15.45
CA ALA A 201 -0.15 22.67 16.64
C ALA A 201 -1.52 23.29 16.33
N VAL A 202 -1.48 24.50 15.78
CA VAL A 202 -2.67 25.30 15.41
C VAL A 202 -3.52 24.51 14.41
N TYR A 203 -2.91 23.99 13.34
CA TYR A 203 -3.62 23.16 12.36
C TYR A 203 -4.29 21.92 12.97
N ARG A 204 -3.59 21.20 13.86
CA ARG A 204 -4.17 20.02 14.53
C ARG A 204 -5.32 20.40 15.45
N ARG A 205 -5.20 21.53 16.16
CA ARG A 205 -6.24 21.97 17.10
C ARG A 205 -7.46 22.50 16.38
N LEU A 206 -7.30 23.33 15.34
CA LEU A 206 -8.40 23.76 14.46
C LEU A 206 -9.16 22.57 13.87
N HIS A 207 -8.43 21.56 13.38
CA HIS A 207 -9.04 20.32 12.88
C HIS A 207 -9.78 19.54 13.98
N LYS A 208 -9.20 19.42 15.19
CA LYS A 208 -9.83 18.74 16.32
C LYS A 208 -11.09 19.47 16.81
N CYS A 209 -11.11 20.79 16.74
CA CYS A 209 -12.25 21.64 17.08
C CYS A 209 -13.29 21.72 15.94
N GLY A 210 -13.08 21.03 14.82
CA GLY A 210 -14.02 21.02 13.69
C GLY A 210 -14.08 22.32 12.90
N ILE A 211 -13.16 23.26 13.14
CA ILE A 211 -13.10 24.53 12.43
C ILE A 211 -12.49 24.28 11.05
N LYS A 212 -13.29 24.51 10.01
CA LYS A 212 -12.88 24.27 8.62
C LYS A 212 -11.79 25.27 8.23
N LEU A 213 -10.61 24.75 7.89
CA LEU A 213 -9.56 25.54 7.27
C LEU A 213 -10.03 25.94 5.86
N PRO A 214 -10.07 27.23 5.50
CA PRO A 214 -10.29 27.60 4.10
C PRO A 214 -9.05 27.17 3.32
N GLN A 215 -9.15 26.05 2.60
CA GLN A 215 -8.03 25.37 1.92
C GLN A 215 -7.35 26.20 0.81
N SER A 216 -7.76 27.45 0.57
CA SER A 216 -7.30 28.23 -0.58
C SER A 216 -6.94 29.68 -0.27
N GLU A 217 -7.32 30.25 0.87
CA GLU A 217 -7.21 31.70 1.11
C GLU A 217 -5.86 32.10 1.73
N TYR A 218 -5.31 31.27 2.62
CA TYR A 218 -4.11 31.65 3.42
C TYR A 218 -2.77 31.21 2.83
N LEU A 219 -2.76 30.33 1.84
CA LEU A 219 -1.52 29.96 1.16
C LEU A 219 -1.54 30.58 -0.23
N PRO A 220 -0.68 31.59 -0.52
CA PRO A 220 -0.52 32.02 -1.90
C PRO A 220 -0.17 30.79 -2.72
N LYS A 221 -0.96 30.52 -3.77
CA LYS A 221 -0.65 29.44 -4.72
C LYS A 221 0.79 29.68 -5.17
N ARG A 222 1.69 28.74 -4.88
CA ARG A 222 3.10 28.87 -5.28
C ARG A 222 3.13 29.27 -6.75
N PRO A 223 3.88 30.33 -7.13
CA PRO A 223 3.98 30.71 -8.52
C PRO A 223 4.44 29.50 -9.32
N ARG A 224 3.71 29.20 -10.40
CA ARG A 224 4.07 28.08 -11.27
C ARG A 224 5.41 28.42 -11.90
N ARG A 225 6.37 27.50 -11.83
CA ARG A 225 7.65 27.67 -12.51
C ARG A 225 7.41 27.74 -14.02
N PRO A 226 8.07 28.64 -14.75
CA PRO A 226 7.94 28.72 -16.21
C PRO A 226 8.36 27.40 -16.84
N ILE A 227 7.66 27.01 -17.91
CA ILE A 227 7.98 25.79 -18.64
C ILE A 227 9.33 25.97 -19.34
N LYS A 228 10.26 25.05 -19.08
CA LYS A 228 11.51 24.94 -19.84
C LYS A 228 11.31 23.95 -20.98
N LEU A 229 11.38 24.44 -22.23
CA LEU A 229 11.36 23.58 -23.41
C LEU A 229 12.74 22.96 -23.64
N PRO A 230 12.82 21.73 -24.19
CA PRO A 230 14.08 21.15 -24.65
C PRO A 230 14.74 22.00 -25.74
N PRO A 231 16.09 21.97 -25.86
CA PRO A 231 16.80 22.65 -26.94
C PRO A 231 16.35 22.12 -28.31
N GLY A 232 16.04 23.04 -29.24
CA GLY A 232 15.52 22.73 -30.58
C GLY A 232 13.99 22.76 -30.69
N ILE A 233 13.25 22.94 -29.59
CA ILE A 233 11.79 23.06 -29.61
C ILE A 233 11.40 24.46 -29.15
N ASN A 234 10.83 25.23 -30.06
CA ASN A 234 10.42 26.61 -29.83
C ASN A 234 8.90 26.73 -29.72
N ARG A 235 8.44 27.90 -29.29
CA ARG A 235 7.01 28.22 -29.28
C ARG A 235 6.40 28.15 -30.69
N ASP A 236 7.14 28.62 -31.68
CA ASP A 236 6.66 28.73 -33.06
C ASP A 236 6.46 27.35 -33.70
N THR A 237 7.32 26.38 -33.38
CA THR A 237 7.15 25.00 -33.88
C THR A 237 5.89 24.35 -33.32
N ILE A 238 5.59 24.57 -32.03
CA ILE A 238 4.34 24.09 -31.42
C ILE A 238 3.13 24.86 -31.97
N TYR A 239 3.25 26.16 -32.24
CA TYR A 239 2.20 26.98 -32.84
C TYR A 239 1.87 26.51 -34.26
N GLN A 240 2.89 26.28 -35.09
CA GLN A 240 2.76 25.76 -36.45
C GLN A 240 2.01 24.44 -36.46
N LEU A 241 2.45 23.48 -35.63
CA LEU A 241 1.85 22.16 -35.59
C LEU A 241 0.42 22.18 -35.01
N HIS A 242 0.14 23.03 -34.01
CA HIS A 242 -1.15 23.03 -33.30
C HIS A 242 -2.22 23.89 -33.96
N VAL A 243 -1.88 25.10 -34.40
CA VAL A 243 -2.82 26.10 -34.91
C VAL A 243 -2.94 26.00 -36.43
N ILE A 244 -1.80 25.92 -37.13
CA ILE A 244 -1.78 25.90 -38.61
C ILE A 244 -2.06 24.49 -39.12
N GLU A 245 -1.31 23.49 -38.66
CA GLU A 245 -1.48 22.11 -39.10
C GLU A 245 -2.58 21.34 -38.35
N ARG A 246 -3.23 21.98 -37.36
CA ARG A 246 -4.32 21.40 -36.55
C ARG A 246 -4.01 20.01 -36.00
N ARG A 247 -2.77 19.75 -35.61
CA ARG A 247 -2.37 18.49 -34.97
C ARG A 247 -2.80 18.47 -33.51
N SER A 248 -3.22 17.30 -33.04
CA SER A 248 -3.54 17.13 -31.62
C SER A 248 -2.26 17.19 -30.76
N PRO A 249 -2.35 17.58 -29.49
CA PRO A 249 -1.20 17.60 -28.58
C PRO A 249 -0.46 16.26 -28.50
N GLU A 250 -1.16 15.14 -28.66
CA GLU A 250 -0.58 13.79 -28.70
C GLU A 250 0.21 13.54 -30.00
N ALA A 251 -0.29 14.03 -31.14
CA ALA A 251 0.41 13.93 -32.41
C ALA A 251 1.68 14.80 -32.40
N ILE A 252 1.59 16.02 -31.87
CA ILE A 252 2.73 16.92 -31.69
C ILE A 252 3.79 16.28 -30.77
N SER A 253 3.35 15.69 -29.67
CA SER A 253 4.21 14.93 -28.75
C SER A 253 5.00 13.82 -29.45
N LYS A 254 4.36 13.09 -30.38
CA LYS A 254 5.05 12.05 -31.16
C LYS A 254 6.02 12.62 -32.19
N ILE A 255 5.65 13.70 -32.89
CA ILE A 255 6.49 14.34 -33.91
C ILE A 255 7.75 14.92 -33.27
N LEU A 256 7.60 15.59 -32.13
CA LEU A 256 8.70 16.27 -31.44
C LEU A 256 9.44 15.39 -30.42
N GLY A 257 9.01 14.14 -30.21
CA GLY A 257 9.62 13.22 -29.25
C GLY A 257 9.52 13.66 -27.78
N VAL A 258 8.63 14.59 -27.44
CA VAL A 258 8.45 15.13 -26.08
C VAL A 258 7.19 14.60 -25.42
N GLY A 259 7.15 14.60 -24.09
CA GLY A 259 5.95 14.20 -23.35
C GLY A 259 4.72 15.05 -23.69
N ASP A 260 3.58 14.41 -23.92
CA ASP A 260 2.28 15.05 -24.16
C ASP A 260 1.92 16.09 -23.09
N GLY A 261 2.23 15.81 -21.82
CA GLY A 261 2.04 16.74 -20.72
C GLY A 261 2.83 18.05 -20.83
N LEU A 262 3.97 18.06 -21.53
CA LEU A 262 4.73 19.29 -21.80
C LEU A 262 3.97 20.15 -22.81
N ILE A 263 3.56 19.57 -23.94
CA ILE A 263 2.77 20.26 -24.98
C ILE A 263 1.47 20.82 -24.39
N TYR A 264 0.74 20.02 -23.61
CA TYR A 264 -0.47 20.47 -22.93
C TYR A 264 -0.22 21.64 -21.98
N ARG A 265 0.91 21.66 -21.26
CA ARG A 265 1.25 22.78 -20.38
C ARG A 265 1.62 24.02 -21.19
N SER A 266 2.43 23.88 -22.23
CA SER A 266 2.88 24.99 -23.07
C SER A 266 1.70 25.67 -23.77
N LEU A 267 0.79 24.87 -24.35
CA LEU A 267 -0.44 25.39 -24.96
C LEU A 267 -1.35 26.10 -23.94
N ASN A 268 -1.45 25.57 -22.72
CA ASN A 268 -2.23 26.20 -21.65
C ASN A 268 -1.61 27.51 -21.16
N GLU A 269 -0.28 27.59 -21.09
CA GLU A 269 0.46 28.78 -20.67
C GLU A 269 0.40 29.88 -21.72
N TRP A 270 0.40 29.52 -23.02
CA TRP A 270 0.30 30.46 -24.13
C TRP A 270 -1.13 30.78 -24.58
N GLY A 271 -2.15 30.25 -23.89
CA GLY A 271 -3.56 30.52 -24.20
C GLY A 271 -4.07 29.85 -25.49
N LEU A 272 -3.32 28.93 -26.08
CA LEU A 272 -3.63 28.27 -27.36
C LEU A 272 -4.54 27.04 -27.17
N LYS A 273 -5.62 27.19 -26.40
CA LYS A 273 -6.55 26.07 -26.13
C LYS A 273 -7.53 25.90 -27.29
N ILE A 274 -7.32 24.88 -28.11
CA ILE A 274 -8.30 24.49 -29.12
C ILE A 274 -9.27 23.45 -28.51
N PRO A 275 -10.60 23.54 -28.75
CA PRO A 275 -11.59 22.65 -28.16
C PRO A 275 -11.30 21.18 -28.45
N ARG A 276 -11.39 20.32 -27.42
CA ARG A 276 -11.21 18.84 -27.55
C ARG A 276 -12.13 18.20 -28.60
N SER A 277 -13.25 18.84 -28.95
CA SER A 277 -14.14 18.40 -30.02
C SER A 277 -13.45 18.38 -31.39
N GLN A 278 -12.49 19.28 -31.63
CA GLN A 278 -11.79 19.40 -32.91
C GLN A 278 -10.69 18.33 -33.10
N TYR A 279 -10.26 17.68 -32.02
CA TYR A 279 -9.26 16.59 -32.04
C TYR A 279 -9.83 15.22 -31.67
N SER A 280 -11.16 15.13 -31.49
CA SER A 280 -11.80 13.93 -31.01
C SER A 280 -11.75 12.83 -32.07
N THR A 281 -10.69 12.02 -32.03
CA THR A 281 -10.81 10.63 -32.49
C THR A 281 -11.79 9.97 -31.53
N LYS A 282 -13.03 9.75 -32.00
CA LYS A 282 -14.15 9.12 -31.32
C LYS A 282 -13.69 8.15 -30.22
N ARG A 283 -13.54 8.63 -28.98
CA ARG A 283 -13.64 7.75 -27.82
C ARG A 283 -15.09 7.31 -27.89
N LYS A 284 -15.35 6.03 -28.19
CA LYS A 284 -16.67 5.41 -28.14
C LYS A 284 -17.24 5.64 -26.74
N PHE A 285 -17.88 6.77 -26.53
CA PHE A 285 -18.73 7.02 -25.39
C PHE A 285 -19.98 6.23 -25.71
N THR A 286 -20.06 4.99 -25.23
CA THR A 286 -21.34 4.30 -25.22
C THR A 286 -22.25 5.13 -24.32
N PRO A 287 -23.35 5.69 -24.84
CA PRO A 287 -24.31 6.37 -24.00
C PRO A 287 -24.80 5.33 -22.99
N ARG A 288 -24.50 5.52 -21.71
CA ARG A 288 -25.13 4.69 -20.68
C ARG A 288 -26.61 5.06 -20.72
N ALA A 289 -27.43 4.20 -21.33
CA ALA A 289 -28.88 4.31 -21.27
C ALA A 289 -29.27 4.57 -19.81
N LYS A 290 -29.94 5.71 -19.56
CA LYS A 290 -30.47 6.03 -18.23
C LYS A 290 -31.61 5.05 -18.00
N VAL A 291 -31.34 3.98 -17.27
CA VAL A 291 -32.40 3.08 -16.81
C VAL A 291 -33.01 3.70 -15.56
N TYR A 292 -34.27 4.11 -15.66
CA TYR A 292 -35.07 4.54 -14.53
C TYR A 292 -35.73 3.32 -13.92
N LEU A 293 -35.62 3.17 -12.60
CA LEU A 293 -36.30 2.13 -11.84
C LEU A 293 -37.35 2.81 -10.96
N ASP A 294 -38.57 2.31 -11.04
CA ASP A 294 -39.65 2.77 -10.18
C ASP A 294 -39.36 2.45 -8.71
N ALA A 295 -39.86 3.32 -7.83
CA ALA A 295 -39.52 3.29 -6.41
C ALA A 295 -40.07 2.05 -5.69
N GLU A 296 -41.27 1.58 -6.05
CA GLU A 296 -41.96 0.50 -5.35
C GLU A 296 -41.30 -0.88 -5.56
N PRO A 297 -41.01 -1.33 -6.80
CA PRO A 297 -40.31 -2.61 -7.00
C PRO A 297 -38.92 -2.60 -6.37
N LEU A 298 -38.24 -1.45 -6.43
CA LEU A 298 -36.91 -1.28 -5.84
C LEU A 298 -36.96 -1.35 -4.31
N LYS A 299 -37.98 -0.76 -3.68
CA LYS A 299 -38.21 -0.82 -2.23
C LYS A 299 -38.53 -2.24 -1.77
N TYR A 300 -39.38 -2.97 -2.49
CA TYR A 300 -39.71 -4.37 -2.20
C TYR A 300 -38.47 -5.26 -2.25
N MET A 301 -37.66 -5.16 -3.32
CA MET A 301 -36.42 -5.93 -3.45
C MET A 301 -35.37 -5.57 -2.38
N TYR A 302 -35.25 -4.27 -2.04
CA TYR A 302 -34.20 -3.78 -1.14
C TYR A 302 -34.54 -3.94 0.36
N HIS A 303 -35.78 -3.68 0.76
CA HIS A 303 -36.23 -3.77 2.16
C HIS A 303 -36.83 -5.13 2.50
N GLU A 304 -37.79 -5.61 1.72
CA GLU A 304 -38.56 -6.82 2.05
C GLU A 304 -37.79 -8.09 1.69
N GLN A 305 -37.31 -8.20 0.45
CA GLN A 305 -36.49 -9.35 0.04
C GLN A 305 -35.03 -9.29 0.54
N LYS A 306 -34.64 -8.16 1.15
CA LYS A 306 -33.29 -7.89 1.68
C LYS A 306 -32.16 -8.11 0.66
N LEU A 307 -32.44 -7.95 -0.63
CA LEU A 307 -31.45 -8.11 -1.69
C LEU A 307 -30.46 -6.93 -1.67
N SER A 308 -29.19 -7.25 -1.92
CA SER A 308 -28.15 -6.25 -2.08
C SER A 308 -28.30 -5.51 -3.41
N ALA A 309 -27.78 -4.28 -3.49
CA ALA A 309 -27.75 -3.52 -4.75
C ALA A 309 -27.00 -4.23 -5.90
N ARG A 310 -26.22 -5.28 -5.59
CA ARG A 310 -25.58 -6.14 -6.58
C ARG A 310 -26.55 -7.22 -7.09
N GLU A 311 -27.26 -7.90 -6.20
CA GLU A 311 -28.25 -8.91 -6.58
C GLU A 311 -29.41 -8.27 -7.34
N ILE A 312 -29.85 -7.08 -6.93
CA ILE A 312 -30.87 -6.30 -7.67
C ILE A 312 -30.37 -5.95 -9.08
N ALA A 313 -29.09 -5.61 -9.22
CA ALA A 313 -28.49 -5.30 -10.52
C ALA A 313 -28.37 -6.53 -11.42
N GLU A 314 -28.05 -7.69 -10.85
CA GLU A 314 -27.99 -8.97 -11.57
C GLU A 314 -29.40 -9.43 -11.97
N ASN A 315 -30.39 -9.32 -11.08
CA ASN A 315 -31.79 -9.69 -11.36
C ASN A 315 -32.43 -8.83 -12.46
N LEU A 316 -32.06 -7.55 -12.54
CA LEU A 316 -32.67 -6.61 -13.50
C LEU A 316 -31.83 -6.43 -14.78
N GLY A 317 -30.64 -7.01 -14.86
CA GLY A 317 -29.72 -6.83 -15.99
C GLY A 317 -29.16 -5.40 -16.13
N ILE A 318 -29.21 -4.61 -15.05
CA ILE A 318 -28.83 -3.19 -15.04
C ILE A 318 -27.48 -3.02 -14.34
N PRO A 319 -26.62 -2.07 -14.75
CA PRO A 319 -25.38 -1.79 -14.03
C PRO A 319 -25.65 -1.44 -12.55
N ARG A 320 -24.90 -2.06 -11.63
CA ARG A 320 -24.94 -1.80 -10.17
C ARG A 320 -24.93 -0.31 -9.82
N ALA A 321 -24.17 0.50 -10.56
CA ALA A 321 -24.08 1.93 -10.33
C ALA A 321 -25.41 2.67 -10.57
N SER A 322 -26.25 2.19 -11.49
CA SER A 322 -27.59 2.73 -11.73
C SER A 322 -28.52 2.35 -10.59
N VAL A 323 -28.53 1.09 -10.15
CA VAL A 323 -29.32 0.64 -8.99
C VAL A 323 -28.97 1.41 -7.72
N VAL A 324 -27.67 1.58 -7.43
CA VAL A 324 -27.22 2.39 -6.27
C VAL A 324 -27.67 3.85 -6.39
N ARG A 325 -27.70 4.41 -7.61
CA ARG A 325 -28.17 5.77 -7.83
C ARG A 325 -29.66 5.89 -7.59
N GLU A 326 -30.48 4.94 -8.06
CA GLU A 326 -31.92 4.95 -7.83
C GLU A 326 -32.28 4.70 -6.36
N ILE A 327 -31.55 3.82 -5.66
CA ILE A 327 -31.68 3.64 -4.19
C ILE A 327 -31.44 4.98 -3.48
N CYS A 328 -30.37 5.70 -3.83
CA CYS A 328 -30.07 7.01 -3.26
C CYS A 328 -31.12 8.07 -3.67
N ARG A 329 -31.61 8.04 -4.92
CA ARG A 329 -32.58 9.01 -5.44
C ARG A 329 -33.93 8.88 -4.74
N HIS A 330 -34.37 7.65 -4.50
CA HIS A 330 -35.62 7.33 -3.81
C HIS A 330 -35.51 7.34 -2.28
N GLY A 331 -34.39 7.82 -1.73
CA GLY A 331 -34.21 7.97 -0.27
C GLY A 331 -34.13 6.64 0.49
N LEU A 332 -33.94 5.52 -0.19
CA LEU A 332 -33.77 4.21 0.43
C LEU A 332 -32.39 4.18 1.11
N ASN A 333 -32.38 4.36 2.43
CA ASN A 333 -31.15 4.47 3.21
C ASN A 333 -30.22 3.28 2.96
N LYS A 334 -28.92 3.54 2.71
CA LYS A 334 -27.92 2.47 2.56
C LYS A 334 -27.93 1.63 3.82
N ARG A 335 -28.48 0.41 3.75
CA ARG A 335 -28.48 -0.57 4.84
C ARG A 335 -27.05 -0.65 5.37
N LEU A 336 -26.85 -0.21 6.61
CA LEU A 336 -25.54 -0.11 7.25
C LEU A 336 -24.88 -1.49 7.21
N TYR A 337 -23.81 -1.60 6.44
CA TYR A 337 -23.02 -2.80 6.17
C TYR A 337 -22.36 -3.41 7.43
N LYS A 338 -22.77 -2.99 8.64
CA LYS A 338 -22.17 -3.32 9.94
C LYS A 338 -22.88 -4.46 10.70
N GLU A 339 -24.16 -4.73 10.47
CA GLU A 339 -24.92 -5.66 11.34
C GLU A 339 -24.55 -7.13 11.10
N LYS A 340 -24.33 -7.57 9.86
CA LYS A 340 -23.92 -8.97 9.57
C LYS A 340 -22.58 -9.35 10.19
N TRP A 341 -21.62 -8.42 10.24
CA TRP A 341 -20.31 -8.67 10.85
C TRP A 341 -20.33 -8.59 12.39
N ALA A 342 -21.26 -7.82 12.96
CA ALA A 342 -21.43 -7.71 14.41
C ALA A 342 -22.10 -8.96 15.02
N GLU A 343 -23.04 -9.60 14.30
CA GLU A 343 -23.62 -10.89 14.70
C GLU A 343 -22.65 -12.06 14.54
N GLU A 344 -21.87 -12.10 13.46
CA GLU A 344 -20.83 -13.13 13.28
C GLU A 344 -19.69 -13.02 14.30
N ALA A 345 -19.36 -11.81 14.77
CA ALA A 345 -18.36 -11.57 15.82
C ALA A 345 -18.88 -11.85 17.25
N ARG A 346 -20.20 -11.99 17.45
CA ARG A 346 -20.82 -12.29 18.76
C ARG A 346 -21.00 -13.78 19.04
N LYS A 347 -20.67 -14.67 18.09
CA LYS A 347 -20.61 -16.11 18.38
C LYS A 347 -19.40 -16.38 19.27
N PRO A 348 -19.56 -16.98 20.47
CA PRO A 348 -18.41 -17.35 21.28
C PRO A 348 -17.54 -18.32 20.49
N PHE A 349 -16.25 -18.02 20.39
CA PHE A 349 -15.23 -18.91 19.85
C PHE A 349 -15.27 -20.20 20.70
N ALA A 350 -15.92 -21.25 20.19
CA ALA A 350 -15.91 -22.55 20.83
C ALA A 350 -14.48 -23.10 20.80
N PHE A 351 -13.77 -23.00 21.92
CA PHE A 351 -12.55 -23.76 22.15
C PHE A 351 -12.92 -25.24 22.05
N ARG A 352 -12.53 -25.88 20.95
CA ARG A 352 -12.62 -27.33 20.79
C ARG A 352 -11.58 -27.96 21.71
N VAL A 353 -11.95 -28.25 22.96
CA VAL A 353 -11.16 -29.07 23.88
C VAL A 353 -11.10 -30.47 23.29
N VAL A 354 -9.94 -30.83 22.72
CA VAL A 354 -9.66 -32.20 22.31
C VAL A 354 -9.35 -33.00 23.58
N LYS A 355 -10.31 -33.80 24.06
CA LYS A 355 -10.05 -34.83 25.07
C LYS A 355 -9.03 -35.82 24.52
N LYS A 356 -7.81 -35.82 25.07
CA LYS A 356 -6.84 -36.92 24.86
C LYS A 356 -7.42 -38.18 25.50
N ARG A 357 -7.74 -39.18 24.69
CA ARG A 357 -7.94 -40.55 25.19
C ARG A 357 -6.57 -41.15 25.46
N HIS A 358 -6.29 -41.48 26.71
CA HIS A 358 -5.19 -42.39 27.06
C HIS A 358 -5.58 -43.80 26.59
N PRO A 359 -4.67 -44.56 25.96
CA PRO A 359 -4.87 -46.00 25.80
C PRO A 359 -4.74 -46.67 27.18
N ALA A 360 -5.72 -47.53 27.50
CA ALA A 360 -5.72 -48.35 28.69
C ALA A 360 -4.77 -49.55 28.49
N ARG A 361 -3.93 -49.74 29.53
CA ARG A 361 -3.15 -50.92 29.95
C ARG A 361 -2.51 -51.80 28.90
#